data_AF-F0VCW2-F1
#
_entry.id   AF-F0VCW2-F1
#
_cell.length_a   1.000
_cell.length_b   1.000
_cell.length_c   1.000
_cell.angle_alpha   90.00
_cell.angle_beta   90.00
_cell.angle_gamma   90.00
#
_symmetry.space_group_name_H-M   'P 1'
#
loop_
_entity.id
_entity.type
_entity.pdbx_description
1 polymer ?
#
loop_
_entity_poly.entity_id
_entity_poly.type
_entity_poly.pdbx_seq_one_letter_code
_entity_poly.pdbx_strand_id
1 'polypeptide(L)'
;MARTQRMPRLGGGFRSSASKLMGICLGGVVIFCSGHATADNFLEGIHNRGLQDARGAGTMSGPTFKDGVATCTLSGENQAKGEQTTATALTLSTENLTARLDCSGAKNVAVPQGLQTVCKPKQTSASLQAHIDAEKCKFGTANASEGTEVPLDELLGASKKLAWANESRSRTLGTGETWTLTLTEDDLPLKDTPFFVGCKQSNENERDLPGSCKVPVHVEARPSSETNNVVTCAYGQNSNTHALEVELTAEKNAVTIECGSVGSPLPENPTIHYCAPDDGNLDSCSAKKYVDALPMFEENWVKQDGEKSSVTLTIPESGFPVEDQKLRLGCVPKADSTRVASGGQADTAFGETASSCNVMVTVRASNAASSAVSTLQAAAVASGAVAVAGLLAGSL
;
A
#
# COMPACT_ATOMS: atom_id res chain seq x y z
N MET A 1 42.47 -73.39 9.04
CA MET A 1 41.50 -74.22 8.30
C MET A 1 40.40 -73.32 7.75
N ALA A 2 39.94 -73.63 6.55
CA ALA A 2 39.18 -72.77 5.65
C ALA A 2 37.70 -72.56 6.01
N ARG A 3 37.15 -71.42 5.58
CA ARG A 3 35.89 -71.23 4.78
C ARG A 3 35.44 -69.76 4.89
N THR A 4 34.76 -69.09 3.96
CA THR A 4 34.51 -69.14 2.51
C THR A 4 33.63 -67.91 2.19
N GLN A 5 33.97 -67.17 1.12
CA GLN A 5 33.16 -66.32 0.20
C GLN A 5 32.14 -65.28 0.72
N ARG A 6 32.20 -64.05 0.17
CA ARG A 6 31.46 -63.63 -1.06
C ARG A 6 31.88 -62.22 -1.53
N MET A 7 32.17 -62.11 -2.83
CA MET A 7 32.12 -60.88 -3.66
C MET A 7 30.64 -60.62 -4.09
N PRO A 8 30.20 -59.43 -4.62
CA PRO A 8 30.85 -58.72 -5.75
C PRO A 8 30.63 -57.19 -5.97
N ARG A 9 31.53 -56.60 -6.81
CA ARG A 9 31.34 -55.61 -7.91
C ARG A 9 30.85 -54.18 -7.56
N LEU A 10 31.12 -53.09 -8.30
CA LEU A 10 31.98 -52.69 -9.44
C LEU A 10 31.83 -51.15 -9.59
N GLY A 11 32.82 -50.47 -10.18
CA GLY A 11 32.69 -49.12 -10.75
C GLY A 11 33.77 -48.16 -10.22
N GLY A 12 34.86 -47.82 -10.92
CA GLY A 12 35.07 -47.75 -12.36
C GLY A 12 35.01 -46.28 -12.79
N GLY A 13 36.10 -45.52 -12.57
CA GLY A 13 36.23 -44.14 -13.02
C GLY A 13 36.87 -44.03 -14.41
N PHE A 14 36.76 -42.84 -15.03
CA PHE A 14 37.77 -42.28 -15.94
C PHE A 14 37.57 -40.76 -16.09
N ARG A 15 38.67 -40.03 -16.03
CA ARG A 15 38.84 -38.60 -16.36
C ARG A 15 39.40 -38.46 -17.79
N SER A 16 39.09 -37.39 -18.49
CA SER A 16 39.96 -36.63 -19.45
C SER A 16 39.10 -35.52 -20.11
N SER A 17 39.34 -34.23 -19.90
CA SER A 17 40.31 -33.29 -20.51
C SER A 17 39.90 -32.71 -21.87
N ALA A 18 40.16 -31.39 -22.00
CA ALA A 18 39.65 -30.47 -23.01
C ALA A 18 40.41 -30.52 -24.35
N SER A 19 39.77 -30.10 -25.45
CA SER A 19 40.42 -29.22 -26.44
C SER A 19 39.42 -28.57 -27.42
N LYS A 20 39.89 -27.45 -27.96
CA LYS A 20 39.28 -26.43 -28.83
C LYS A 20 38.78 -26.96 -30.17
N LEU A 21 37.76 -26.31 -30.72
CA LEU A 21 37.63 -26.08 -32.17
C LEU A 21 36.77 -24.82 -32.41
N MET A 22 37.41 -23.79 -32.96
CA MET A 22 36.79 -22.63 -33.60
C MET A 22 36.41 -23.03 -35.04
N GLY A 23 35.16 -22.79 -35.43
CA GLY A 23 34.67 -22.97 -36.79
C GLY A 23 33.76 -21.81 -37.17
N ILE A 24 34.28 -20.93 -38.03
CA ILE A 24 33.56 -19.83 -38.67
C ILE A 24 32.78 -20.41 -39.86
N CYS A 25 31.46 -20.22 -39.88
CA CYS A 25 30.66 -20.32 -41.11
C CYS A 25 29.83 -19.04 -41.26
N LEU A 26 30.21 -18.25 -42.27
CA LEU A 26 29.45 -17.16 -42.86
C LEU A 26 28.32 -17.75 -43.71
N GLY A 27 27.11 -17.23 -43.59
CA GLY A 27 25.98 -17.56 -44.47
C GLY A 27 24.65 -17.10 -43.89
N GLY A 28 24.19 -15.93 -44.35
CA GLY A 28 23.03 -15.24 -43.78
C GLY A 28 21.67 -15.80 -44.22
N VAL A 29 20.67 -15.53 -43.39
CA VAL A 29 19.25 -15.33 -43.74
C VAL A 29 18.70 -14.30 -42.74
N VAL A 30 17.99 -13.30 -43.25
CA VAL A 30 17.30 -12.26 -42.49
C VAL A 30 16.17 -12.88 -41.67
N ILE A 31 16.21 -12.75 -40.34
CA ILE A 31 15.03 -12.89 -39.47
C ILE A 31 15.10 -11.82 -38.37
N PHE A 32 14.09 -10.95 -38.37
CA PHE A 32 13.75 -10.03 -37.28
C PHE A 32 13.53 -10.80 -35.98
N CYS A 33 14.19 -10.39 -34.88
CA CYS A 33 13.74 -10.69 -33.52
C CYS A 33 14.03 -9.49 -32.61
N SER A 34 13.09 -8.54 -32.59
CA SER A 34 12.83 -7.74 -31.39
C SER A 34 12.54 -8.71 -30.25
N GLY A 35 13.29 -8.63 -29.16
CA GLY A 35 12.94 -9.30 -27.92
C GLY A 35 11.63 -8.72 -27.42
N HIS A 36 10.52 -9.36 -27.78
CA HIS A 36 9.25 -9.17 -27.13
C HIS A 36 9.37 -9.85 -25.77
N ALA A 37 9.36 -9.05 -24.70
CA ALA A 37 8.93 -9.55 -23.42
C ALA A 37 7.47 -10.01 -23.62
N THR A 38 7.29 -11.31 -23.47
CA THR A 38 6.03 -12.03 -23.60
C THR A 38 5.02 -11.48 -22.61
N ALA A 39 4.09 -10.66 -23.11
CA ALA A 39 2.79 -10.47 -22.48
C ALA A 39 1.97 -11.73 -22.78
N ASP A 40 2.05 -12.72 -21.90
CA ASP A 40 1.31 -13.96 -22.06
C ASP A 40 -0.07 -13.82 -21.37
N ASN A 41 -1.08 -13.76 -22.22
CA ASN A 41 -2.43 -14.31 -22.10
C ASN A 41 -3.38 -13.78 -21.01
N PHE A 42 -4.05 -12.68 -21.33
CA PHE A 42 -5.45 -12.46 -20.94
C PHE A 42 -6.31 -12.12 -22.16
N LEU A 43 -6.23 -12.96 -23.20
CA LEU A 43 -7.12 -12.89 -24.35
C LEU A 43 -7.41 -14.30 -24.88
N GLU A 44 -8.53 -14.85 -24.45
CA GLU A 44 -9.24 -15.84 -25.25
C GLU A 44 -10.74 -15.54 -25.17
N GLY A 45 -11.34 -15.25 -26.32
CA GLY A 45 -12.79 -15.18 -26.47
C GLY A 45 -13.39 -13.97 -27.20
N ILE A 46 -12.76 -13.42 -28.25
CA ILE A 46 -13.50 -12.55 -29.19
C ILE A 46 -13.29 -13.00 -30.63
N HIS A 47 -14.04 -14.02 -31.02
CA HIS A 47 -14.43 -14.18 -32.42
C HIS A 47 -15.84 -14.74 -32.46
N ASN A 48 -16.83 -13.89 -32.71
CA ASN A 48 -18.10 -14.32 -33.25
C ASN A 48 -18.52 -13.35 -34.35
N ARG A 49 -18.40 -13.82 -35.59
CA ARG A 49 -19.08 -13.30 -36.75
C ARG A 49 -20.44 -14.00 -36.79
N GLY A 50 -21.51 -13.24 -36.59
CA GLY A 50 -22.88 -13.74 -36.67
C GLY A 50 -23.91 -12.66 -36.41
N LEU A 51 -24.27 -11.93 -37.46
CA LEU A 51 -25.41 -11.01 -37.49
C LEU A 51 -26.71 -11.77 -37.20
N GLN A 52 -27.44 -11.35 -36.16
CA GLN A 52 -28.90 -11.47 -36.12
C GLN A 52 -29.50 -10.40 -35.22
N ASP A 53 -30.46 -9.67 -35.80
CA ASP A 53 -31.28 -8.60 -35.23
C ASP A 53 -31.65 -8.83 -33.75
N ALA A 54 -31.09 -8.01 -32.86
CA ALA A 54 -31.62 -7.78 -31.52
C ALA A 54 -31.85 -6.27 -31.37
N ARG A 55 -33.04 -5.81 -31.79
CA ARG A 55 -33.50 -4.45 -31.53
C ARG A 55 -33.69 -4.26 -30.02
N GLY A 56 -32.88 -3.42 -29.37
CA GLY A 56 -33.30 -2.72 -28.14
C GLY A 56 -32.33 -2.59 -26.96
N ALA A 57 -31.22 -3.31 -26.88
CA ALA A 57 -30.32 -3.24 -25.72
C ALA A 57 -29.22 -2.19 -25.89
N GLY A 58 -29.06 -1.29 -24.91
CA GLY A 58 -27.94 -0.34 -24.89
C GLY A 58 -26.63 -1.05 -24.56
N THR A 59 -25.53 -0.69 -25.23
CA THR A 59 -24.22 -1.29 -24.97
C THR A 59 -23.44 -0.41 -23.98
N MET A 60 -22.97 -1.00 -22.88
CA MET A 60 -22.10 -0.32 -21.91
C MET A 60 -20.64 -0.40 -22.35
N SER A 61 -19.93 0.74 -22.32
CA SER A 61 -18.50 0.85 -22.61
C SER A 61 -17.75 1.44 -21.41
N GLY A 62 -16.47 1.13 -21.30
CA GLY A 62 -15.59 1.55 -20.19
C GLY A 62 -15.28 0.43 -19.18
N PRO A 63 -14.63 0.76 -18.06
CA PRO A 63 -14.28 2.12 -17.65
C PRO A 63 -13.14 2.72 -18.46
N THR A 64 -13.22 4.02 -18.71
CA THR A 64 -12.05 4.84 -19.08
C THR A 64 -11.61 5.63 -17.85
N PHE A 65 -10.30 5.69 -17.61
CA PHE A 65 -9.73 6.37 -16.45
C PHE A 65 -9.01 7.63 -16.92
N LYS A 66 -9.30 8.78 -16.33
CA LYS A 66 -8.59 10.02 -16.65
C LYS A 66 -8.66 10.97 -15.46
N ASP A 67 -7.51 11.46 -15.01
CA ASP A 67 -7.40 12.51 -13.98
C ASP A 67 -8.26 12.24 -12.72
N GLY A 68 -8.24 11.00 -12.20
CA GLY A 68 -9.04 10.60 -11.02
C GLY A 68 -10.54 10.36 -11.29
N VAL A 69 -10.94 10.34 -12.56
CA VAL A 69 -12.32 10.07 -13.00
C VAL A 69 -12.39 8.73 -13.73
N ALA A 70 -13.34 7.89 -13.33
CA ALA A 70 -13.73 6.69 -14.05
C ALA A 70 -15.06 6.93 -14.76
N THR A 71 -15.07 6.77 -16.08
CA THR A 71 -16.27 7.00 -16.90
C THR A 71 -16.77 5.68 -17.49
N CYS A 72 -18.05 5.39 -17.27
CA CYS A 72 -18.79 4.28 -17.84
C CYS A 72 -19.92 4.84 -18.69
N THR A 73 -19.90 4.59 -20.00
CA THR A 73 -20.86 5.19 -20.94
C THR A 73 -21.85 4.16 -21.45
N LEU A 74 -23.13 4.44 -21.28
CA LEU A 74 -24.21 3.69 -21.91
C LEU A 74 -24.61 4.36 -23.22
N SER A 75 -24.29 3.73 -24.36
CA SER A 75 -24.60 4.25 -25.69
C SER A 75 -25.75 3.48 -26.36
N GLY A 76 -26.61 4.20 -27.08
CA GLY A 76 -27.40 3.60 -28.17
C GLY A 76 -26.50 3.33 -29.38
N GLU A 77 -26.85 2.34 -30.21
CA GLU A 77 -25.99 1.80 -31.29
C GLU A 77 -25.14 2.83 -32.06
N ASN A 78 -23.88 2.45 -32.28
CA ASN A 78 -22.83 3.11 -33.07
C ASN A 78 -22.16 4.35 -32.44
N GLN A 79 -21.04 4.16 -31.72
CA GLN A 79 -19.70 4.56 -32.22
C GLN A 79 -18.57 4.44 -31.18
N ALA A 80 -17.36 4.40 -31.77
CA ALA A 80 -16.02 4.72 -31.28
C ALA A 80 -15.46 3.92 -30.10
N LYS A 81 -14.50 3.06 -30.45
CA LYS A 81 -13.55 2.42 -29.55
C LYS A 81 -12.81 3.52 -28.78
N GLY A 82 -13.07 3.62 -27.48
CA GLY A 82 -12.48 4.62 -26.60
C GLY A 82 -10.95 4.55 -26.59
N GLU A 83 -10.34 5.71 -26.33
CA GLU A 83 -8.91 5.88 -26.19
C GLU A 83 -8.39 4.97 -25.06
N GLN A 84 -7.39 4.14 -25.39
CA GLN A 84 -6.86 3.13 -24.49
C GLN A 84 -6.01 3.81 -23.41
N THR A 85 -6.60 4.02 -22.24
CA THR A 85 -5.86 4.53 -21.08
C THR A 85 -4.95 3.44 -20.49
N THR A 86 -3.80 3.83 -19.97
CA THR A 86 -2.85 2.96 -19.25
C THR A 86 -3.30 2.62 -17.83
N ALA A 87 -4.11 3.47 -17.19
CA ALA A 87 -4.63 3.22 -15.85
C ALA A 87 -5.73 2.16 -15.87
N THR A 88 -5.70 1.25 -14.89
CA THR A 88 -6.64 0.12 -14.76
C THR A 88 -7.59 0.25 -13.56
N ALA A 89 -7.39 1.28 -12.73
CA ALA A 89 -8.18 1.56 -11.54
C ALA A 89 -8.15 3.06 -11.18
N LEU A 90 -9.11 3.47 -10.34
CA LEU A 90 -9.00 4.72 -9.58
C LEU A 90 -8.07 4.49 -8.40
N THR A 91 -7.10 5.38 -8.19
CA THR A 91 -6.21 5.33 -7.03
C THR A 91 -6.42 6.56 -6.17
N LEU A 92 -6.70 6.35 -4.88
CA LEU A 92 -6.68 7.39 -3.86
C LEU A 92 -5.45 7.22 -2.97
N SER A 93 -4.77 8.32 -2.67
CA SER A 93 -3.57 8.37 -1.84
C SER A 93 -3.44 9.74 -1.15
N THR A 94 -2.37 9.97 -0.40
CA THR A 94 -2.09 11.30 0.19
C THR A 94 -1.95 12.39 -0.88
N GLU A 95 -1.50 12.05 -2.08
CA GLU A 95 -1.36 13.00 -3.20
C GLU A 95 -2.68 13.21 -3.96
N ASN A 96 -3.60 12.25 -3.89
CA ASN A 96 -4.88 12.31 -4.58
C ASN A 96 -6.01 11.75 -3.72
N LEU A 97 -6.71 12.63 -3.00
CA LEU A 97 -7.77 12.25 -2.05
C LEU A 97 -9.18 12.29 -2.65
N THR A 98 -9.32 12.49 -3.97
CA THR A 98 -10.64 12.60 -4.60
C THR A 98 -10.75 11.67 -5.80
N ALA A 99 -11.86 10.93 -5.86
CA ALA A 99 -12.19 10.07 -6.97
C ALA A 99 -13.61 10.36 -7.47
N ARG A 100 -13.82 10.24 -8.78
CA ARG A 100 -15.13 10.47 -9.42
C ARG A 100 -15.54 9.27 -10.24
N LEU A 101 -16.80 8.87 -10.10
CA LEU A 101 -17.47 7.89 -10.95
C LEU A 101 -18.51 8.62 -11.80
N ASP A 102 -18.39 8.51 -13.12
CA ASP A 102 -19.40 9.01 -14.06
C ASP A 102 -20.10 7.86 -14.77
N CYS A 103 -21.37 7.67 -14.45
CA CYS A 103 -22.27 6.74 -15.11
C CYS A 103 -23.05 7.49 -16.19
N SER A 104 -22.40 7.78 -17.32
CA SER A 104 -22.98 8.59 -18.39
C SER A 104 -24.02 7.82 -19.19
N GLY A 105 -25.09 8.49 -19.60
CA GLY A 105 -26.15 7.94 -20.46
C GLY A 105 -27.46 7.69 -19.74
N ALA A 106 -28.56 7.70 -20.49
CA ALA A 106 -29.91 7.63 -19.92
C ALA A 106 -30.12 6.30 -19.18
N LYS A 107 -30.63 6.38 -17.93
CA LYS A 107 -30.86 5.23 -17.04
C LYS A 107 -29.58 4.48 -16.63
N ASN A 108 -28.41 5.07 -16.78
CA ASN A 108 -27.18 4.51 -16.25
C ASN A 108 -27.04 4.90 -14.76
N VAL A 109 -27.04 3.92 -13.86
CA VAL A 109 -27.08 4.11 -12.41
C VAL A 109 -25.90 3.42 -11.73
N ALA A 110 -25.47 3.96 -10.59
CA ALA A 110 -24.33 3.41 -9.85
C ALA A 110 -24.65 2.08 -9.14
N VAL A 111 -23.60 1.29 -8.93
CA VAL A 111 -23.60 -0.02 -8.24
C VAL A 111 -22.49 -0.03 -7.18
N PRO A 112 -22.80 -0.33 -5.90
CA PRO A 112 -24.13 -0.54 -5.31
C PRO A 112 -25.06 0.66 -5.46
N GLN A 113 -26.38 0.42 -5.38
CA GLN A 113 -27.37 1.47 -5.57
C GLN A 113 -27.17 2.58 -4.53
N GLY A 114 -27.01 3.82 -5.01
CA GLY A 114 -26.81 4.99 -4.16
C GLY A 114 -25.45 5.08 -3.46
N LEU A 115 -24.52 4.15 -3.73
CA LEU A 115 -23.14 4.13 -3.23
C LEU A 115 -22.97 4.43 -1.72
N GLN A 116 -23.93 3.97 -0.92
CA GLN A 116 -23.81 3.96 0.55
C GLN A 116 -22.84 2.86 1.03
N THR A 117 -22.70 1.81 0.22
CA THR A 117 -21.79 0.69 0.40
C THR A 117 -20.92 0.56 -0.84
N VAL A 118 -19.82 -0.18 -0.69
CA VAL A 118 -18.91 -0.53 -1.78
C VAL A 118 -18.72 -2.04 -1.85
N CYS A 119 -18.19 -2.55 -2.95
CA CYS A 119 -17.97 -3.98 -3.13
C CYS A 119 -16.55 -4.37 -2.71
N LYS A 120 -16.42 -5.11 -1.62
CA LYS A 120 -15.17 -5.76 -1.22
C LYS A 120 -14.95 -7.03 -2.06
N PRO A 121 -13.81 -7.18 -2.76
CA PRO A 121 -13.49 -8.39 -3.53
C PRO A 121 -13.53 -9.66 -2.68
N LYS A 122 -13.97 -10.77 -3.28
CA LYS A 122 -13.88 -12.08 -2.65
C LYS A 122 -12.41 -12.49 -2.49
N GLN A 123 -12.02 -12.95 -1.30
CA GLN A 123 -10.79 -13.70 -1.15
C GLN A 123 -10.98 -15.10 -1.77
N THR A 124 -10.00 -15.60 -2.50
CA THR A 124 -10.05 -16.83 -3.31
C THR A 124 -10.14 -18.15 -2.51
N SER A 125 -10.44 -18.12 -1.22
CA SER A 125 -10.79 -19.34 -0.49
C SER A 125 -12.31 -19.55 -0.53
N ALA A 126 -12.71 -20.74 -0.97
CA ALA A 126 -14.11 -21.20 -1.05
C ALA A 126 -14.82 -21.35 0.32
N SER A 127 -14.36 -20.63 1.34
CA SER A 127 -14.78 -20.78 2.73
C SER A 127 -15.06 -19.41 3.32
N LEU A 128 -16.26 -18.90 3.06
CA LEU A 128 -17.10 -18.10 3.98
C LEU A 128 -18.38 -17.77 3.20
N GLN A 129 -19.25 -18.78 3.08
CA GLN A 129 -20.61 -18.60 2.57
C GLN A 129 -21.47 -17.95 3.67
N ALA A 130 -21.14 -16.73 4.07
CA ALA A 130 -21.97 -15.92 4.96
C ALA A 130 -22.83 -15.01 4.10
N HIS A 131 -24.16 -15.21 4.14
CA HIS A 131 -25.22 -14.35 3.60
C HIS A 131 -24.81 -13.43 2.44
N ILE A 132 -24.37 -14.04 1.32
CA ILE A 132 -24.16 -13.29 0.08
C ILE A 132 -25.55 -13.07 -0.49
N ASP A 133 -26.07 -11.85 -0.33
CA ASP A 133 -27.21 -11.38 -1.10
C ASP A 133 -26.85 -11.52 -2.58
N ALA A 134 -27.43 -12.51 -3.24
CA ALA A 134 -27.00 -12.94 -4.57
C ALA A 134 -27.06 -11.81 -5.60
N GLU A 135 -27.84 -10.75 -5.40
CA GLU A 135 -28.01 -9.64 -6.35
C GLU A 135 -27.04 -8.47 -6.17
N LYS A 136 -26.30 -8.43 -5.07
CA LYS A 136 -25.42 -7.30 -4.73
C LYS A 136 -24.02 -7.51 -5.32
N CYS A 137 -23.35 -6.42 -5.72
CA CYS A 137 -22.01 -6.48 -6.33
C CYS A 137 -21.86 -7.45 -7.53
N LYS A 138 -22.87 -7.49 -8.40
CA LYS A 138 -22.84 -8.22 -9.67
C LYS A 138 -22.58 -7.27 -10.83
N PHE A 139 -21.61 -7.62 -11.67
CA PHE A 139 -21.37 -6.96 -12.95
C PHE A 139 -21.46 -7.99 -14.09
N GLY A 140 -22.09 -7.58 -15.19
CA GLY A 140 -22.21 -8.32 -16.43
C GLY A 140 -23.14 -9.52 -16.29
N THR A 141 -22.75 -10.62 -16.94
CA THR A 141 -23.47 -11.89 -16.90
C THR A 141 -23.04 -12.78 -15.73
N ALA A 142 -22.38 -12.20 -14.72
CA ALA A 142 -21.85 -12.96 -13.59
C ALA A 142 -22.99 -13.67 -12.83
N ASN A 143 -22.97 -15.00 -12.87
CA ASN A 143 -23.95 -15.86 -12.20
C ASN A 143 -23.86 -15.79 -10.66
N ALA A 144 -22.76 -15.24 -10.13
CA ALA A 144 -22.52 -15.05 -8.71
C ALA A 144 -21.98 -13.63 -8.46
N SER A 145 -22.27 -13.10 -7.27
CA SER A 145 -21.67 -11.85 -6.82
C SER A 145 -20.14 -11.93 -6.88
N GLU A 146 -19.48 -10.85 -7.29
CA GLU A 146 -18.01 -10.77 -7.37
C GLU A 146 -17.38 -10.26 -6.07
N GLY A 147 -18.20 -9.94 -5.06
CA GLY A 147 -17.77 -9.33 -3.81
C GLY A 147 -18.80 -9.42 -2.71
N THR A 148 -18.58 -8.67 -1.64
CA THR A 148 -19.56 -8.43 -0.57
C THR A 148 -19.73 -6.94 -0.39
N GLU A 149 -20.97 -6.47 -0.25
CA GLU A 149 -21.21 -5.07 0.09
C GLU A 149 -20.76 -4.79 1.51
N VAL A 150 -19.99 -3.73 1.69
CA VAL A 150 -19.51 -3.26 2.99
C VAL A 150 -19.63 -1.74 3.08
N PRO A 151 -19.92 -1.16 4.25
CA PRO A 151 -19.77 0.28 4.48
C PRO A 151 -18.32 0.71 4.21
N LEU A 152 -18.14 1.87 3.57
CA LEU A 152 -16.81 2.34 3.17
C LEU A 152 -15.95 2.73 4.38
N ASP A 153 -16.55 3.33 5.40
CA ASP A 153 -15.87 3.66 6.65
C ASP A 153 -15.38 2.43 7.40
N GLU A 154 -16.21 1.37 7.49
CA GLU A 154 -15.78 0.09 8.08
C GLU A 154 -14.66 -0.57 7.27
N LEU A 155 -14.72 -0.49 5.94
CA LEU A 155 -13.70 -1.06 5.07
C LEU A 155 -12.34 -0.36 5.23
N LEU A 156 -12.34 0.97 5.28
CA LEU A 156 -11.12 1.78 5.41
C LEU A 156 -10.66 1.93 6.87
N GLY A 157 -11.50 1.57 7.84
CA GLY A 157 -11.23 1.78 9.27
C GLY A 157 -11.31 3.25 9.70
N ALA A 158 -12.11 4.05 8.99
CA ALA A 158 -12.27 5.48 9.27
C ALA A 158 -13.19 5.70 10.48
N SER A 159 -12.90 6.75 11.26
CA SER A 159 -13.68 7.12 12.45
C SER A 159 -15.00 7.83 12.12
N LYS A 160 -15.07 8.43 10.93
CA LYS A 160 -16.26 9.13 10.43
C LYS A 160 -16.91 8.31 9.33
N LYS A 161 -18.22 8.50 9.17
CA LYS A 161 -18.98 7.86 8.10
C LYS A 161 -18.52 8.38 6.74
N LEU A 162 -18.13 7.47 5.85
CA LEU A 162 -17.69 7.77 4.49
C LEU A 162 -18.75 7.31 3.50
N ALA A 163 -19.04 8.16 2.50
CA ALA A 163 -19.97 7.83 1.44
C ALA A 163 -19.63 8.62 0.18
N TRP A 164 -19.99 8.07 -0.97
CA TRP A 164 -19.96 8.81 -2.23
C TRP A 164 -21.09 9.86 -2.23
N ALA A 165 -20.75 11.08 -2.61
CA ALA A 165 -21.72 12.16 -2.77
C ALA A 165 -22.28 12.16 -4.21
N ASN A 166 -23.60 12.18 -4.33
CA ASN A 166 -24.26 12.37 -5.63
C ASN A 166 -24.17 13.84 -6.05
N GLU A 167 -23.55 14.09 -7.19
CA GLU A 167 -23.38 15.45 -7.73
C GLU A 167 -24.40 15.80 -8.81
N SER A 168 -25.28 14.88 -9.19
CA SER A 168 -26.31 15.06 -10.21
C SER A 168 -27.40 16.02 -9.72
N ARG A 169 -27.08 17.32 -9.62
CA ARG A 169 -28.01 18.39 -9.22
C ARG A 169 -28.92 18.87 -10.36
N SER A 170 -28.76 18.38 -11.59
CA SER A 170 -29.61 18.73 -12.73
C SER A 170 -30.53 17.58 -13.13
N ARG A 171 -31.84 17.81 -12.98
CA ARG A 171 -32.96 16.94 -13.43
C ARG A 171 -33.12 16.92 -14.96
N THR A 172 -32.02 16.97 -15.71
CA THR A 172 -32.05 16.70 -17.14
C THR A 172 -32.24 15.20 -17.33
N LEU A 173 -33.48 14.80 -17.58
CA LEU A 173 -33.87 13.47 -18.03
C LEU A 173 -32.98 13.06 -19.21
N GLY A 174 -31.93 12.27 -18.96
CA GLY A 174 -31.10 11.69 -20.02
C GLY A 174 -29.59 11.64 -19.78
N THR A 175 -29.04 12.25 -18.73
CA THR A 175 -27.57 12.41 -18.60
C THR A 175 -26.86 11.32 -17.79
N GLY A 176 -27.58 10.49 -17.01
CA GLY A 176 -26.97 9.50 -16.12
C GLY A 176 -26.65 10.06 -14.73
N GLU A 177 -25.84 9.35 -13.95
CA GLU A 177 -25.46 9.72 -12.57
C GLU A 177 -23.97 10.03 -12.45
N THR A 178 -23.62 10.96 -11.57
CA THR A 178 -22.23 11.26 -11.26
C THR A 178 -22.01 11.35 -9.76
N TRP A 179 -20.94 10.70 -9.31
CA TRP A 179 -20.64 10.48 -7.91
C TRP A 179 -19.20 10.86 -7.59
N THR A 180 -18.98 11.42 -6.41
CA THR A 180 -17.64 11.83 -5.96
C THR A 180 -17.37 11.33 -4.56
N LEU A 181 -16.20 10.72 -4.37
CA LEU A 181 -15.64 10.35 -3.08
C LEU A 181 -14.51 11.31 -2.76
N THR A 182 -14.56 11.91 -1.58
CA THR A 182 -13.49 12.75 -1.05
C THR A 182 -13.07 12.21 0.30
N LEU A 183 -11.79 11.91 0.43
CA LEU A 183 -11.15 11.49 1.67
C LEU A 183 -10.36 12.65 2.27
N THR A 184 -10.09 12.56 3.57
CA THR A 184 -9.03 13.30 4.25
C THR A 184 -7.89 12.34 4.58
N GLU A 185 -6.71 12.85 4.94
CA GLU A 185 -5.57 12.00 5.30
C GLU A 185 -5.88 11.01 6.43
N ASP A 186 -6.74 11.39 7.38
CA ASP A 186 -7.19 10.52 8.48
C ASP A 186 -8.18 9.42 8.06
N ASP A 187 -8.72 9.50 6.85
CA ASP A 187 -9.60 8.47 6.29
C ASP A 187 -8.81 7.39 5.54
N LEU A 188 -7.53 7.64 5.27
CA LEU A 188 -6.67 6.68 4.59
C LEU A 188 -6.41 5.47 5.51
N PRO A 189 -6.53 4.25 4.98
CA PRO A 189 -6.44 3.03 5.77
C PRO A 189 -5.01 2.77 6.27
N LEU A 190 -4.89 1.82 7.18
CA LEU A 190 -3.58 1.32 7.66
C LEU A 190 -2.95 0.28 6.71
N LYS A 191 -3.71 -0.27 5.76
CA LYS A 191 -3.27 -1.23 4.72
C LYS A 191 -3.86 -0.79 3.38
N ASP A 192 -3.21 -1.08 2.26
CA ASP A 192 -3.75 -0.70 0.96
C ASP A 192 -5.05 -1.48 0.75
N THR A 193 -6.13 -0.77 0.46
CA THR A 193 -7.46 -1.35 0.52
C THR A 193 -8.12 -1.28 -0.85
N PRO A 194 -8.27 -2.42 -1.56
CA PRO A 194 -8.99 -2.46 -2.81
C PRO A 194 -10.49 -2.64 -2.58
N PHE A 195 -11.29 -1.95 -3.38
CA PHE A 195 -12.71 -2.22 -3.56
C PHE A 195 -13.13 -1.98 -5.01
N PHE A 196 -14.40 -2.21 -5.32
CA PHE A 196 -14.95 -1.79 -6.59
C PHE A 196 -16.36 -1.22 -6.43
N VAL A 197 -16.70 -0.38 -7.39
CA VAL A 197 -18.03 0.14 -7.64
C VAL A 197 -18.30 -0.02 -9.13
N GLY A 198 -19.34 0.60 -9.66
CA GLY A 198 -19.46 0.80 -11.08
C GLY A 198 -20.84 1.25 -11.49
N CYS A 199 -21.21 0.95 -12.73
CA CYS A 199 -22.45 1.41 -13.34
C CYS A 199 -23.19 0.28 -14.02
N LYS A 200 -24.52 0.34 -14.01
CA LYS A 200 -25.37 -0.58 -14.78
C LYS A 200 -26.54 0.16 -15.39
N GLN A 201 -27.05 -0.37 -16.50
CA GLN A 201 -28.33 0.08 -17.02
C GLN A 201 -29.46 -0.31 -16.06
N SER A 202 -30.26 0.67 -15.66
CA SER A 202 -31.48 0.47 -14.88
C SER A 202 -32.58 -0.10 -15.79
N ASN A 203 -32.74 -1.41 -15.78
CA ASN A 203 -33.79 -2.11 -16.52
C ASN A 203 -35.07 -2.24 -15.65
N GLU A 204 -36.23 -1.88 -16.20
CA GLU A 204 -37.54 -2.26 -15.63
C GLU A 204 -38.00 -3.64 -16.13
N ASN A 205 -37.37 -4.18 -17.19
CA ASN A 205 -37.70 -5.49 -17.78
C ASN A 205 -36.42 -6.34 -17.92
N GLU A 206 -36.40 -7.50 -17.27
CA GLU A 206 -35.25 -8.43 -17.13
C GLU A 206 -34.79 -9.14 -18.42
N ARG A 207 -35.35 -8.82 -19.60
CA ARG A 207 -35.13 -9.64 -20.82
C ARG A 207 -33.91 -9.25 -21.65
N ASP A 208 -33.31 -8.09 -21.40
CA ASP A 208 -32.07 -7.67 -22.06
C ASP A 208 -30.92 -7.73 -21.05
N LEU A 209 -29.80 -8.36 -21.43
CA LEU A 209 -28.60 -8.45 -20.60
C LEU A 209 -28.14 -7.02 -20.26
N PRO A 210 -28.19 -6.58 -18.99
CA PRO A 210 -27.84 -5.22 -18.65
C PRO A 210 -26.35 -5.00 -18.90
N GLY A 211 -26.02 -4.08 -19.81
CA GLY A 211 -24.67 -3.57 -19.90
C GLY A 211 -24.24 -3.04 -18.52
N SER A 212 -23.08 -3.47 -18.05
CA SER A 212 -22.50 -3.00 -16.80
C SER A 212 -21.02 -2.71 -16.96
N CYS A 213 -20.51 -1.82 -16.13
CA CYS A 213 -19.14 -1.37 -16.12
C CYS A 213 -18.61 -1.46 -14.69
N LYS A 214 -17.59 -2.29 -14.46
CA LYS A 214 -16.93 -2.47 -13.16
C LYS A 214 -15.77 -1.50 -13.04
N VAL A 215 -15.70 -0.78 -11.94
CA VAL A 215 -14.66 0.22 -11.66
C VAL A 215 -13.88 -0.21 -10.42
N PRO A 216 -12.66 -0.76 -10.60
CA PRO A 216 -11.74 -0.99 -9.50
C PRO A 216 -11.30 0.33 -8.87
N VAL A 217 -11.24 0.34 -7.55
CA VAL A 217 -10.74 1.45 -6.74
C VAL A 217 -9.70 0.90 -5.76
N HIS A 218 -8.55 1.56 -5.72
CA HIS A 218 -7.46 1.26 -4.81
C HIS A 218 -7.25 2.46 -3.89
N VAL A 219 -7.27 2.24 -2.58
CA VAL A 219 -6.91 3.27 -1.61
C VAL A 219 -5.57 2.88 -1.00
N GLU A 220 -4.53 3.66 -1.30
CA GLU A 220 -3.22 3.48 -0.68
C GLU A 220 -3.32 3.75 0.83
N ALA A 221 -2.61 2.94 1.60
CA ALA A 221 -2.48 3.18 3.03
C ALA A 221 -1.77 4.50 3.30
N ARG A 222 -2.09 5.10 4.43
CA ARG A 222 -1.35 6.28 4.88
C ARG A 222 0.13 5.95 5.14
N PRO A 223 1.04 6.93 5.05
CA PRO A 223 2.38 6.81 5.58
C PRO A 223 2.35 6.59 7.10
N SER A 224 3.27 5.77 7.61
CA SER A 224 3.53 5.78 9.05
C SER A 224 4.08 7.15 9.45
N SER A 225 3.67 7.65 10.61
CA SER A 225 4.01 9.01 11.03
C SER A 225 4.32 9.09 12.51
N GLU A 226 5.08 10.11 12.88
CA GLU A 226 5.40 10.48 14.25
C GLU A 226 4.82 11.87 14.53
N THR A 227 4.13 12.03 15.65
CA THR A 227 3.64 13.32 16.13
C THR A 227 3.65 13.33 17.65
N ASN A 228 4.43 14.24 18.23
CA ASN A 228 4.53 14.42 19.69
C ASN A 228 4.93 13.13 20.43
N ASN A 229 5.92 12.42 19.90
CA ASN A 229 6.40 11.12 20.38
C ASN A 229 5.33 10.01 20.36
N VAL A 230 4.25 10.19 19.61
CA VAL A 230 3.29 9.15 19.27
C VAL A 230 3.52 8.75 17.82
N VAL A 231 3.91 7.49 17.62
CA VAL A 231 4.12 6.90 16.31
C VAL A 231 2.89 6.10 15.94
N THR A 232 2.24 6.46 14.83
CA THR A 232 1.13 5.71 14.26
C THR A 232 1.63 4.93 13.05
N CYS A 233 1.61 3.60 13.15
CA CYS A 233 2.12 2.72 12.10
C CYS A 233 1.02 2.33 11.10
N ALA A 234 1.40 2.29 9.83
CA ALA A 234 0.65 1.72 8.72
C ALA A 234 1.52 0.70 7.95
N TYR A 235 0.94 -0.01 7.00
CA TYR A 235 1.47 -1.26 6.45
C TYR A 235 1.26 -1.42 4.94
N GLY A 236 0.82 -0.37 4.24
CA GLY A 236 0.73 -0.40 2.79
C GLY A 236 2.10 -0.52 2.15
N GLN A 237 2.12 -0.77 0.84
CA GLN A 237 3.35 -0.95 0.07
C GLN A 237 4.32 0.22 0.23
N ASN A 238 3.78 1.43 0.32
CA ASN A 238 4.54 2.68 0.40
C ASN A 238 4.48 3.34 1.80
N SER A 239 3.91 2.69 2.81
CA SER A 239 3.74 3.29 4.15
C SER A 239 5.06 3.50 4.90
N ASN A 240 6.08 2.66 4.63
CA ASN A 240 7.33 2.61 5.40
C ASN A 240 8.56 2.61 4.48
N THR A 241 8.71 3.66 3.66
CA THR A 241 9.89 3.82 2.79
C THR A 241 11.19 4.03 3.58
N HIS A 242 11.07 4.52 4.83
CA HIS A 242 12.17 4.76 5.76
C HIS A 242 11.74 4.39 7.18
N ALA A 243 12.72 4.16 8.07
CA ALA A 243 12.45 4.03 9.49
C ALA A 243 12.07 5.41 10.08
N LEU A 244 11.08 5.44 10.97
CA LEU A 244 10.74 6.62 11.75
C LEU A 244 11.76 6.82 12.86
N GLU A 245 12.16 8.07 13.12
CA GLU A 245 13.11 8.41 14.17
C GLU A 245 12.39 9.16 15.30
N VAL A 246 12.61 8.72 16.53
CA VAL A 246 12.08 9.37 17.74
C VAL A 246 13.23 9.67 18.68
N GLU A 247 13.25 10.86 19.24
CA GLU A 247 14.24 11.25 20.25
C GLU A 247 13.60 11.34 21.63
N LEU A 248 14.19 10.66 22.61
CA LEU A 248 13.84 10.76 24.02
C LEU A 248 14.89 11.57 24.77
N THR A 249 14.42 12.59 25.49
CA THR A 249 15.19 13.42 26.41
C THR A 249 14.53 13.40 27.79
N ALA A 250 15.18 13.98 28.81
CA ALA A 250 14.58 14.08 30.14
C ALA A 250 13.22 14.80 30.13
N GLU A 251 13.04 15.80 29.24
CA GLU A 251 11.80 16.54 29.07
C GLU A 251 10.78 15.82 28.18
N LYS A 252 11.25 15.04 27.20
CA LYS A 252 10.43 14.21 26.29
C LYS A 252 10.73 12.75 26.54
N ASN A 253 10.30 12.26 27.70
CA ASN A 253 10.80 11.00 28.24
C ASN A 253 9.97 9.76 27.88
N ALA A 254 8.98 9.90 27.01
CA ALA A 254 8.12 8.81 26.59
C ALA A 254 7.96 8.75 25.07
N VAL A 255 7.80 7.55 24.55
CA VAL A 255 7.36 7.26 23.17
C VAL A 255 6.24 6.24 23.22
N THR A 256 5.20 6.45 22.40
CA THR A 256 4.12 5.49 22.18
C THR A 256 4.13 5.05 20.72
N ILE A 257 4.05 3.75 20.47
CA ILE A 257 3.99 3.15 19.14
C ILE A 257 2.64 2.44 19.02
N GLU A 258 1.82 2.89 18.09
CA GLU A 258 0.47 2.39 17.83
C GLU A 258 0.47 1.51 16.59
N CYS A 259 0.33 0.18 16.78
CA CYS A 259 0.25 -0.75 15.65
C CYS A 259 -1.18 -0.91 15.09
N GLY A 260 -2.18 -0.35 15.77
CA GLY A 260 -3.58 -0.45 15.37
C GLY A 260 -4.11 -1.89 15.33
N SER A 261 -5.31 -2.03 14.79
CA SER A 261 -6.03 -3.32 14.75
C SER A 261 -5.37 -4.35 13.83
N VAL A 262 -4.70 -3.89 12.78
CA VAL A 262 -4.12 -4.74 11.72
C VAL A 262 -2.61 -5.02 11.88
N GLY A 263 -1.98 -4.46 12.91
CA GLY A 263 -0.57 -4.67 13.22
C GLY A 263 -0.34 -5.29 14.60
N SER A 264 0.86 -5.83 14.79
CA SER A 264 1.36 -6.39 16.04
C SER A 264 2.71 -5.76 16.41
N PRO A 265 3.01 -5.55 17.71
CA PRO A 265 4.29 -5.01 18.14
C PRO A 265 5.48 -5.88 17.74
N LEU A 266 6.61 -5.23 17.51
CA LEU A 266 7.91 -5.82 17.24
C LEU A 266 8.95 -5.26 18.24
N PRO A 267 9.67 -6.10 19.01
CA PRO A 267 9.59 -7.57 19.04
C PRO A 267 8.26 -8.09 19.65
N GLU A 268 8.00 -9.39 19.51
CA GLU A 268 6.78 -10.05 20.04
C GLU A 268 6.60 -9.84 21.56
N ASN A 269 7.71 -9.74 22.30
CA ASN A 269 7.71 -9.39 23.71
C ASN A 269 8.39 -8.02 23.93
N PRO A 270 7.69 -6.91 23.66
CA PRO A 270 8.26 -5.57 23.70
C PRO A 270 8.46 -5.04 25.12
N THR A 271 7.92 -5.71 26.15
CA THR A 271 8.01 -5.24 27.54
C THR A 271 9.39 -5.43 28.15
N ILE A 272 10.18 -6.38 27.64
CA ILE A 272 11.53 -6.66 28.13
C ILE A 272 12.58 -6.68 27.02
N HIS A 273 12.16 -6.72 25.76
CA HIS A 273 13.07 -6.71 24.61
C HIS A 273 12.83 -5.54 23.66
N TYR A 274 13.90 -5.18 22.96
CA TYR A 274 13.90 -4.32 21.78
C TYR A 274 14.68 -5.00 20.66
N CYS A 275 14.58 -4.50 19.42
CA CYS A 275 15.36 -5.03 18.30
C CYS A 275 16.72 -4.34 18.19
N ALA A 276 17.75 -5.08 17.81
CA ALA A 276 19.06 -4.51 17.49
C ALA A 276 18.94 -3.40 16.42
N PRO A 277 19.54 -2.20 16.61
CA PRO A 277 19.39 -1.09 15.67
C PRO A 277 20.05 -1.30 14.30
N ASP A 278 21.11 -2.11 14.23
CA ASP A 278 22.02 -2.22 13.08
C ASP A 278 21.82 -3.49 12.23
N ASP A 279 20.67 -4.15 12.30
CA ASP A 279 20.52 -5.48 11.68
C ASP A 279 20.42 -5.47 10.14
N GLY A 280 20.49 -4.31 9.48
CA GLY A 280 20.54 -4.16 8.02
C GLY A 280 19.27 -4.62 7.28
N ASN A 281 18.41 -5.39 7.95
CA ASN A 281 17.14 -5.91 7.49
C ASN A 281 16.04 -5.51 8.49
N LEU A 282 15.33 -4.44 8.13
CA LEU A 282 14.21 -3.86 8.87
C LEU A 282 13.01 -4.81 9.02
N ASP A 283 12.96 -5.92 8.29
CA ASP A 283 11.90 -6.93 8.40
C ASP A 283 12.24 -8.06 9.39
N SER A 284 13.49 -8.13 9.87
CA SER A 284 13.91 -9.09 10.89
C SER A 284 14.03 -8.38 12.25
N CYS A 285 14.05 -9.12 13.36
CA CYS A 285 14.35 -8.53 14.67
C CYS A 285 15.24 -9.48 15.48
N SER A 286 16.47 -9.03 15.75
CA SER A 286 17.33 -9.65 16.75
C SER A 286 17.04 -9.04 18.11
N ALA A 287 16.33 -9.78 18.97
CA ALA A 287 15.90 -9.30 20.27
C ALA A 287 17.09 -9.09 21.22
N LYS A 288 17.16 -7.90 21.83
CA LYS A 288 18.10 -7.49 22.89
C LYS A 288 17.32 -7.05 24.12
N LYS A 289 17.93 -7.08 25.31
CA LYS A 289 17.25 -6.68 26.55
C LYS A 289 17.45 -5.20 26.80
N TYR A 290 16.42 -4.49 27.25
CA TYR A 290 16.58 -3.05 27.55
C TYR A 290 17.71 -2.75 28.52
N VAL A 291 17.96 -3.62 29.51
CA VAL A 291 19.08 -3.47 30.46
C VAL A 291 20.46 -3.36 29.82
N ASP A 292 20.62 -3.85 28.58
CA ASP A 292 21.88 -3.78 27.84
C ASP A 292 22.18 -2.35 27.33
N ALA A 293 21.15 -1.53 27.11
CA ALA A 293 21.25 -0.15 26.67
C ALA A 293 20.86 0.85 27.77
N LEU A 294 19.93 0.50 28.63
CA LEU A 294 19.40 1.29 29.74
C LEU A 294 19.68 0.54 31.05
N PRO A 295 20.84 0.74 31.70
CA PRO A 295 21.26 -0.08 32.84
C PRO A 295 20.31 -0.05 34.04
N MET A 296 19.54 1.03 34.20
CA MET A 296 18.56 1.22 35.27
C MET A 296 17.15 0.73 34.90
N PHE A 297 16.99 0.07 33.75
CA PHE A 297 15.69 -0.34 33.23
C PHE A 297 14.89 -1.21 34.21
N GLU A 298 13.61 -0.90 34.33
CA GLU A 298 12.60 -1.71 34.99
C GLU A 298 11.48 -2.06 34.01
N GLU A 299 10.92 -3.27 34.10
CA GLU A 299 9.88 -3.73 33.18
C GLU A 299 8.63 -2.85 33.18
N ASN A 300 8.34 -2.16 34.29
CA ASN A 300 7.22 -1.23 34.43
C ASN A 300 7.37 0.05 33.57
N TRP A 301 8.54 0.32 32.99
CA TRP A 301 8.77 1.43 32.06
C TRP A 301 8.10 1.18 30.71
N VAL A 302 7.86 -0.08 30.36
CA VAL A 302 7.17 -0.44 29.12
C VAL A 302 5.77 -0.94 29.43
N LYS A 303 4.78 -0.29 28.84
CA LYS A 303 3.38 -0.70 28.90
C LYS A 303 2.94 -1.17 27.53
N GLN A 304 2.29 -2.33 27.49
CA GLN A 304 1.65 -2.85 26.29
C GLN A 304 0.14 -2.83 26.48
N ASP A 305 -0.57 -2.20 25.56
CA ASP A 305 -2.02 -2.22 25.48
C ASP A 305 -2.44 -3.28 24.45
N GLY A 306 -3.08 -4.34 24.94
CA GLY A 306 -3.53 -5.45 24.10
C GLY A 306 -4.72 -5.11 23.20
N GLU A 307 -5.56 -4.13 23.56
CA GLU A 307 -6.73 -3.74 22.76
C GLU A 307 -6.31 -2.91 21.55
N LYS A 308 -5.38 -1.98 21.75
CA LYS A 308 -4.87 -1.09 20.69
C LYS A 308 -3.63 -1.60 19.99
N SER A 309 -3.07 -2.72 20.44
CA SER A 309 -1.79 -3.25 19.95
C SER A 309 -0.68 -2.18 20.06
N SER A 310 -0.67 -1.41 21.14
CA SER A 310 0.26 -0.29 21.33
C SER A 310 1.29 -0.57 22.40
N VAL A 311 2.48 0.04 22.25
CA VAL A 311 3.59 -0.07 23.20
C VAL A 311 4.03 1.33 23.59
N THR A 312 4.11 1.60 24.89
CA THR A 312 4.62 2.86 25.43
C THR A 312 5.85 2.59 26.27
N LEU A 313 7.00 3.17 25.89
CA LEU A 313 8.20 3.22 26.72
C LEU A 313 8.25 4.58 27.41
N THR A 314 8.41 4.59 28.73
CA THR A 314 8.57 5.81 29.55
C THR A 314 9.79 5.66 30.44
N ILE A 315 10.77 6.55 30.26
CA ILE A 315 12.03 6.53 31.00
C ILE A 315 11.95 7.59 32.12
N PRO A 316 12.08 7.23 33.40
CA PRO A 316 12.16 8.22 34.48
C PRO A 316 13.46 9.03 34.36
N GLU A 317 13.51 10.23 34.93
CA GLU A 317 14.70 11.11 34.85
C GLU A 317 16.01 10.41 35.28
N SER A 318 15.96 9.59 36.34
CA SER A 318 17.12 8.81 36.82
C SER A 318 17.47 7.60 35.95
N GLY A 319 16.63 7.29 34.96
CA GLY A 319 16.77 6.14 34.07
C GLY A 319 17.51 6.42 32.76
N PHE A 320 17.80 7.70 32.47
CA PHE A 320 18.52 8.08 31.26
C PHE A 320 19.98 7.62 31.31
N PRO A 321 20.53 7.12 30.19
CA PRO A 321 21.89 6.61 30.13
C PRO A 321 22.93 7.74 30.23
N VAL A 322 24.19 7.36 30.39
CA VAL A 322 25.33 8.29 30.42
C VAL A 322 25.79 8.67 29.00
N GLU A 323 25.55 7.79 28.03
CA GLU A 323 25.85 7.98 26.61
C GLU A 323 24.58 7.77 25.78
N ASP A 324 24.49 8.40 24.62
CA ASP A 324 23.36 8.22 23.70
C ASP A 324 23.20 6.75 23.32
N GLN A 325 21.96 6.26 23.38
CA GLN A 325 21.61 4.88 23.04
C GLN A 325 20.59 4.84 21.93
N LYS A 326 20.65 3.78 21.12
CA LYS A 326 19.65 3.51 20.09
C LYS A 326 18.93 2.20 20.39
N LEU A 327 17.62 2.25 20.30
CA LEU A 327 16.72 1.12 20.44
C LEU A 327 15.87 1.07 19.18
N ARG A 328 15.57 -0.13 18.68
CA ARG A 328 14.52 -0.29 17.68
C ARG A 328 13.30 -0.95 18.28
N LEU A 329 12.16 -0.33 18.03
CA LEU A 329 10.84 -0.91 18.22
C LEU A 329 10.08 -0.79 16.89
N GLY A 330 8.88 -1.35 16.83
CA GLY A 330 8.08 -1.21 15.63
C GLY A 330 6.82 -2.05 15.65
N CYS A 331 6.26 -2.21 14.47
CA CYS A 331 5.09 -3.02 14.23
C CYS A 331 5.23 -3.81 12.95
N VAL A 332 4.80 -5.05 12.98
CA VAL A 332 4.66 -5.89 11.78
C VAL A 332 3.20 -6.05 11.42
N PRO A 333 2.85 -6.19 10.13
CA PRO A 333 1.50 -6.54 9.73
C PRO A 333 1.10 -7.86 10.41
N LYS A 334 -0.09 -7.92 11.01
CA LYS A 334 -0.64 -9.21 11.45
C LYS A 334 -0.74 -10.10 10.20
N ALA A 335 -0.20 -11.31 10.30
CA ALA A 335 -0.46 -12.33 9.31
C ALA A 335 -1.98 -12.52 9.26
N ASP A 336 -2.59 -12.29 8.09
CA ASP A 336 -3.95 -12.73 7.88
C ASP A 336 -3.94 -14.24 8.20
N SER A 337 -4.78 -14.66 9.15
CA SER A 337 -4.82 -16.05 9.64
C SER A 337 -5.28 -17.07 8.58
N THR A 338 -5.14 -16.75 7.30
CA THR A 338 -5.54 -17.51 6.12
C THR A 338 -4.40 -17.77 5.13
N ARG A 339 -3.17 -17.31 5.37
CA ARG A 339 -2.02 -17.72 4.53
C ARG A 339 -1.50 -19.11 4.95
N VAL A 340 -2.24 -20.15 4.58
CA VAL A 340 -1.63 -21.47 4.40
C VAL A 340 -0.68 -21.33 3.21
N ALA A 341 0.60 -21.58 3.45
CA ALA A 341 1.61 -21.69 2.41
C ALA A 341 1.12 -22.66 1.33
N SER A 342 0.79 -22.12 0.16
CA SER A 342 0.65 -22.91 -1.06
C SER A 342 1.21 -22.05 -2.18
N GLY A 343 2.40 -22.45 -2.64
CA GLY A 343 2.99 -21.96 -3.86
C GLY A 343 2.00 -22.20 -5.00
N GLY A 344 1.43 -21.11 -5.48
CA GLY A 344 0.47 -21.08 -6.56
C GLY A 344 0.38 -19.63 -7.01
N GLN A 345 1.02 -19.33 -8.12
CA GLN A 345 1.04 -18.03 -8.77
C GLN A 345 -0.39 -17.68 -9.17
N ALA A 346 -1.04 -16.79 -8.39
CA ALA A 346 -2.42 -16.38 -8.60
C ALA A 346 -2.56 -14.86 -8.40
N ASP A 347 -2.83 -14.17 -9.50
CA ASP A 347 -3.55 -12.89 -9.65
C ASP A 347 -3.23 -11.77 -8.64
N THR A 348 -2.00 -11.23 -8.73
CA THR A 348 -1.61 -9.97 -8.10
C THR A 348 -1.83 -8.80 -9.06
N ALA A 349 -3.06 -8.30 -9.20
CA ALA A 349 -3.27 -6.96 -9.76
C ALA A 349 -3.04 -5.85 -8.71
N PHE A 350 -3.21 -6.20 -7.43
CA PHE A 350 -2.96 -5.33 -6.26
C PHE A 350 -2.25 -6.11 -5.15
N GLY A 351 -1.28 -6.95 -5.52
CA GLY A 351 -0.54 -7.79 -4.59
C GLY A 351 0.25 -6.93 -3.60
N GLU A 352 -0.37 -6.60 -2.48
CA GLU A 352 0.22 -5.82 -1.39
C GLU A 352 1.44 -6.56 -0.82
N THR A 353 2.61 -6.08 -1.18
CA THR A 353 3.80 -6.30 -0.36
C THR A 353 3.63 -5.42 0.88
N ALA A 354 2.99 -5.94 1.92
CA ALA A 354 2.83 -5.21 3.17
C ALA A 354 4.21 -4.85 3.74
N SER A 355 4.35 -3.65 4.29
CA SER A 355 5.63 -3.16 4.84
C SER A 355 5.62 -3.13 6.37
N SER A 356 6.78 -3.38 6.98
CA SER A 356 6.95 -3.31 8.44
C SER A 356 7.27 -1.88 8.88
N CYS A 357 6.60 -1.41 9.94
CA CYS A 357 6.86 -0.10 10.54
C CYS A 357 8.01 -0.20 11.54
N ASN A 358 9.10 0.50 11.27
CA ASN A 358 10.30 0.48 12.09
C ASN A 358 10.53 1.84 12.74
N VAL A 359 10.78 1.84 14.05
CA VAL A 359 10.92 3.04 14.88
C VAL A 359 12.26 3.03 15.59
N MET A 360 13.18 3.89 15.16
CA MET A 360 14.47 4.11 15.80
C MET A 360 14.30 5.10 16.94
N VAL A 361 14.35 4.60 18.16
CA VAL A 361 14.30 5.43 19.37
C VAL A 361 15.73 5.76 19.79
N THR A 362 16.09 7.03 19.72
CA THR A 362 17.35 7.55 20.25
C THR A 362 17.12 8.09 21.66
N VAL A 363 17.69 7.45 22.66
CA VAL A 363 17.65 7.92 24.06
C VAL A 363 18.91 8.75 24.32
N ARG A 364 18.74 10.04 24.57
CA ARG A 364 19.86 10.96 24.82
C ARG A 364 20.48 10.73 26.19
N ALA A 365 21.77 11.02 26.30
CA ALA A 365 22.47 11.02 27.57
C ALA A 365 21.83 12.02 28.57
N SER A 366 21.80 11.65 29.85
CA SER A 366 21.25 12.46 30.96
C SER A 366 21.87 13.86 31.10
N ASN A 367 23.11 14.05 30.61
CA ASN A 367 23.82 15.33 30.64
C ASN A 367 23.85 16.04 29.28
N ALA A 368 23.11 15.54 28.28
CA ALA A 368 23.00 16.21 27.00
C ALA A 368 22.26 17.54 27.21
N ALA A 369 22.99 18.65 27.14
CA ALA A 369 22.40 19.96 27.20
C ALA A 369 21.40 20.10 26.05
N SER A 370 20.14 20.44 26.37
CA SER A 370 19.13 20.85 25.40
C SER A 370 19.62 22.05 24.60
N SER A 371 20.36 21.81 23.51
CA SER A 371 20.73 22.85 22.56
C SER A 371 19.53 23.12 21.68
N ALA A 372 18.57 23.89 22.22
CA ALA A 372 17.65 24.64 21.39
C ALA A 372 18.50 25.60 20.54
N VAL A 373 18.73 25.22 19.27
CA VAL A 373 19.38 26.10 18.30
C VAL A 373 18.40 27.23 18.00
N SER A 374 18.43 28.28 18.83
CA SER A 374 17.88 29.58 18.46
C SER A 374 18.79 30.14 17.37
N THR A 375 18.39 29.97 16.12
CA THR A 375 18.99 30.61 14.95
C THR A 375 18.70 32.11 14.98
N LEU A 376 19.38 32.88 15.83
CA LEU A 376 19.43 34.34 15.70
C LEU A 376 20.84 34.86 15.95
N GLN A 377 21.43 35.32 14.84
CA GLN A 377 22.46 36.36 14.72
C GLN A 377 23.93 35.97 15.00
N ALA A 378 24.57 35.42 13.97
CA ALA A 378 25.94 35.83 13.63
C ALA A 378 25.86 36.83 12.47
N ALA A 379 25.69 38.11 12.78
CA ALA A 379 25.92 39.17 11.80
C ALA A 379 27.42 39.19 11.46
N ALA A 380 27.75 38.85 10.23
CA ALA A 380 29.09 38.98 9.69
C ALA A 380 29.52 40.45 9.73
N VAL A 381 30.47 40.78 10.61
CA VAL A 381 31.24 42.03 10.51
C VAL A 381 32.27 41.81 9.41
N ALA A 382 31.91 42.22 8.19
CA ALA A 382 32.84 42.32 7.09
C ALA A 382 32.65 43.67 6.40
N SER A 383 33.79 44.35 6.24
CA SER A 383 34.10 45.44 5.29
C SER A 383 34.25 46.83 5.89
N GLY A 384 35.41 47.43 5.64
CA GLY A 384 35.53 48.90 5.66
C GLY A 384 36.89 49.54 5.95
N ALA A 385 38.04 48.88 5.73
CA ALA A 385 39.32 49.58 5.80
C ALA A 385 39.75 50.11 4.42
N VAL A 386 39.22 51.26 3.99
CA VAL A 386 39.88 52.16 3.03
C VAL A 386 39.36 53.59 3.27
N ALA A 387 40.20 54.49 3.80
CA ALA A 387 40.32 55.85 3.27
C ALA A 387 41.47 56.65 3.90
N VAL A 388 42.51 56.85 3.08
CA VAL A 388 43.15 58.13 2.75
C VAL A 388 43.86 58.91 3.86
N ALA A 389 45.19 58.89 3.77
CA ALA A 389 46.08 59.92 4.28
C ALA A 389 45.79 61.27 3.61
N GLY A 390 45.53 62.28 4.43
CA GLY A 390 45.46 63.68 4.03
C GLY A 390 45.84 64.56 5.22
N LEU A 391 47.10 64.99 5.26
CA LEU A 391 47.55 66.13 6.06
C LEU A 391 46.69 67.35 5.70
N LEU A 392 46.31 68.17 6.68
CA LEU A 392 46.58 69.61 6.67
C LEU A 392 46.38 70.23 8.07
N ALA A 393 47.29 71.14 8.37
CA ALA A 393 47.54 71.86 9.60
C ALA A 393 46.40 72.75 10.12
N GLY A 394 46.45 73.02 11.42
CA GLY A 394 46.13 74.34 11.97
C GLY A 394 45.50 74.31 13.35
N SER A 395 46.25 74.69 14.39
CA SER A 395 45.85 75.73 15.38
C SER A 395 46.92 75.93 16.45
N LEU A 396 47.39 77.18 16.52
CA LEU A 396 48.15 77.89 17.57
C LEU A 396 49.52 77.37 18.02
#